data_AF-A0A6A1VLH3-F1
#
_entry.id   AF-A0A6A1VLH3-F1
#
_cell.length_a   1.000
_cell.length_b   1.000
_cell.length_c   1.000
_cell.angle_alpha   90.00
_cell.angle_beta   90.00
_cell.angle_gamma   90.00
#
_symmetry.space_group_name_H-M   'P 1'
#
loop_
_entity.id
_entity.type
_entity.pdbx_description
1 polymer ?
#
loop_
_entity_poly.entity_id
_entity_poly.type
_entity_poly.pdbx_seq_one_letter_code
_entity_poly.pdbx_strand_id
1 'polypeptide(L)'
;MMLPASLTSLTIRDFPNLEFLSSKGFQKVHSLMELTIRNCRKLTSLPKDGLPLSIQILLIRDCPLLKERCKKKGHEGSMRAHILRVEFDGEVFKPEAGCFNSRVLNEDLPLISSAS
;
A
#
# COMPACT_ATOMS: atom_id res chain seq x y z
N MET A 1 12.44 3.39 8.78
CA MET A 1 13.26 2.43 8.01
C MET A 1 13.73 3.10 6.72
N MET A 2 14.99 2.91 6.34
CA MET A 2 15.50 3.28 5.01
C MET A 2 15.93 1.99 4.32
N LEU A 3 15.51 1.83 3.07
CA LEU A 3 15.82 0.65 2.27
C LEU A 3 16.99 0.97 1.31
N PRO A 4 17.83 -0.01 0.95
CA PRO A 4 18.92 0.20 0.01
C PRO A 4 18.37 0.47 -1.41
N ALA A 5 19.03 1.36 -2.15
CA ALA A 5 18.58 1.79 -3.48
C ALA A 5 18.63 0.68 -4.55
N SER A 6 19.45 -0.35 -4.34
CA SER A 6 19.60 -1.54 -5.20
C SER A 6 18.66 -2.70 -4.83
N LEU A 7 17.75 -2.50 -3.88
CA LEU A 7 16.84 -3.56 -3.44
C LEU A 7 15.82 -3.90 -4.54
N THR A 8 15.88 -5.14 -5.03
CA THR A 8 14.98 -5.65 -6.08
C THR A 8 13.78 -6.41 -5.56
N SER A 9 13.88 -7.02 -4.38
CA SER A 9 12.80 -7.75 -3.71
C SER A 9 12.77 -7.42 -2.22
N LEU A 10 11.57 -7.19 -1.68
CA LEU A 10 11.34 -6.94 -0.26
C LEU A 10 10.24 -7.87 0.26
N THR A 11 10.52 -8.56 1.35
CA THR A 11 9.53 -9.37 2.07
C THR A 11 9.32 -8.82 3.48
N ILE A 12 8.07 -8.53 3.83
CA ILE A 12 7.63 -8.13 5.16
C ILE A 12 6.75 -9.27 5.69
N ARG A 13 7.18 -9.95 6.74
CA ARG A 13 6.51 -11.15 7.25
C ARG A 13 6.39 -11.10 8.76
N ASP A 14 5.26 -11.59 9.29
CA ASP A 14 5.05 -11.85 10.71
C ASP A 14 5.18 -10.60 11.60
N PHE A 15 4.69 -9.46 11.10
CA PHE A 15 4.54 -8.24 11.90
C PHE A 15 3.07 -8.02 12.31
N PRO A 16 2.60 -8.66 13.40
CA PRO A 16 1.19 -8.61 13.78
C PRO A 16 0.74 -7.21 14.24
N ASN A 17 1.66 -6.34 14.65
CA ASN A 17 1.40 -4.97 15.10
C ASN A 17 1.70 -3.91 14.04
N LEU A 18 2.08 -4.29 12.82
CA LEU A 18 2.36 -3.33 11.76
C LEU A 18 1.05 -2.77 11.21
N GLU A 19 0.80 -1.49 11.44
CA GLU A 19 -0.44 -0.83 11.02
C GLU A 19 -0.32 -0.14 9.66
N PHE A 20 0.88 0.37 9.34
CA PHE A 20 1.17 1.12 8.12
C PHE A 20 2.62 0.93 7.67
N LEU A 21 2.84 1.07 6.37
CA LEU A 21 4.17 1.15 5.77
C LEU A 21 4.56 2.62 5.53
N SER A 22 5.75 3.00 5.96
CA SER A 22 6.26 4.36 5.79
C SER A 22 6.68 4.61 4.33
N SER A 23 6.16 5.68 3.71
CA SER A 23 6.55 6.08 2.35
C SER A 23 8.02 6.47 2.23
N LYS A 24 8.61 7.03 3.29
CA LYS A 24 10.03 7.40 3.35
C LYS A 24 10.99 6.23 3.03
N GLY A 25 10.59 5.00 3.37
CA GLY A 25 11.39 3.81 3.07
C GLY A 25 11.46 3.51 1.57
N PHE A 26 10.43 3.89 0.81
CA PHE A 26 10.28 3.59 -0.61
C PHE A 26 10.72 4.74 -1.53
N GLN A 27 10.83 5.97 -1.01
CA GLN A 27 11.19 7.15 -1.80
C GLN A 27 12.52 7.05 -2.55
N LYS A 28 13.50 6.30 -2.04
CA LYS A 28 14.84 6.17 -2.63
C LYS A 28 15.09 4.84 -3.35
N VAL A 29 14.08 3.96 -3.40
CA VAL A 29 14.23 2.62 -3.96
C VAL A 29 13.57 2.56 -5.33
N HIS A 30 14.36 2.78 -6.37
CA HIS A 30 13.88 2.74 -7.75
C HIS A 30 14.04 1.37 -8.41
N SER A 31 14.71 0.41 -7.76
CA SER A 31 14.96 -0.93 -8.34
C SER A 31 14.02 -2.02 -7.82
N LEU A 32 13.10 -1.70 -6.90
CA LEU A 32 12.24 -2.69 -6.25
C LEU A 32 11.20 -3.22 -7.23
N MET A 33 11.33 -4.49 -7.62
CA MET A 33 10.44 -5.18 -8.56
C MET A 33 9.38 -6.01 -7.84
N GLU A 34 9.71 -6.55 -6.67
CA GLU A 34 8.83 -7.45 -5.92
C GLU A 34 8.64 -6.98 -4.48
N LEU A 35 7.39 -6.90 -4.04
CA LEU A 35 7.03 -6.68 -2.65
C LEU A 35 6.09 -7.78 -2.17
N THR A 36 6.51 -8.51 -1.16
CA THR A 36 5.70 -9.51 -0.47
C THR A 36 5.37 -9.05 0.94
N ILE A 37 4.09 -9.07 1.30
CA ILE A 37 3.60 -8.79 2.65
C ILE A 37 2.82 -10.01 3.14
N ARG A 38 3.23 -10.60 4.27
CA ARG A 38 2.62 -11.81 4.80
C ARG A 38 2.36 -11.73 6.30
N ASN A 39 1.19 -12.21 6.73
CA ASN A 39 0.78 -12.33 8.14
C ASN A 39 0.92 -11.00 8.94
N CYS A 40 0.64 -9.88 8.29
CA CYS A 40 0.61 -8.55 8.90
C CYS A 40 -0.84 -8.18 9.23
N ARG A 41 -1.37 -8.73 10.32
CA ARG A 41 -2.82 -8.72 10.60
C ARG A 41 -3.41 -7.35 10.87
N LYS A 42 -2.63 -6.43 11.46
CA LYS A 42 -3.06 -5.04 11.70
C LYS A 42 -2.78 -4.09 10.54
N LEU A 43 -2.19 -4.56 9.45
CA LEU A 43 -1.85 -3.68 8.32
C LEU A 43 -3.13 -3.24 7.62
N THR A 44 -3.39 -1.94 7.64
CA THR A 44 -4.63 -1.39 7.07
C THR A 44 -4.40 -0.73 5.71
N SER A 45 -3.19 -0.27 5.40
CA SER A 45 -2.90 0.40 4.13
C SER A 45 -1.43 0.32 3.73
N LEU A 46 -1.21 0.41 2.41
CA LEU A 46 0.10 0.67 1.82
C LEU A 46 0.50 2.15 1.95
N PRO A 47 1.75 2.53 1.62
CA PRO A 47 2.20 3.91 1.72
C PRO A 47 1.31 4.90 0.95
N LYS A 48 0.99 6.05 1.57
CA LYS A 48 0.11 7.08 1.00
C LYS A 48 0.60 7.63 -0.33
N ASP A 49 1.92 7.78 -0.48
CA ASP A 49 2.58 8.31 -1.69
C ASP A 49 2.69 7.26 -2.81
N GLY A 50 2.10 6.08 -2.60
CA GLY A 50 2.22 4.95 -3.49
C GLY A 50 3.48 4.12 -3.26
N LEU A 51 3.54 3.01 -3.98
CA LEU A 51 4.71 2.15 -4.07
C LEU A 51 5.69 2.67 -5.15
N PRO A 52 6.97 2.28 -5.13
CA PRO A 52 7.90 2.58 -6.20
C PRO A 52 7.35 2.15 -7.57
N LEU A 53 7.60 2.97 -8.60
CA LEU A 53 7.15 2.70 -9.97
C LEU A 53 7.76 1.45 -10.60
N SER A 54 8.86 0.95 -10.05
CA SER A 54 9.52 -0.28 -10.50
C SER A 54 8.85 -1.56 -10.04
N ILE A 55 7.91 -1.48 -9.09
CA ILE A 55 7.22 -2.68 -8.58
C ILE A 55 6.36 -3.27 -9.70
N GLN A 56 6.67 -4.52 -10.02
CA GLN A 56 5.96 -5.34 -10.98
C GLN A 56 5.06 -6.36 -10.28
N ILE A 57 5.49 -6.87 -9.13
CA ILE A 57 4.82 -7.94 -8.39
C ILE A 57 4.52 -7.48 -6.96
N LEU A 58 3.25 -7.54 -6.58
CA LEU A 58 2.79 -7.30 -5.22
C LEU A 58 2.03 -8.52 -4.69
N LEU A 59 2.59 -9.19 -3.69
CA LEU A 59 1.98 -10.36 -3.05
C LEU A 59 1.54 -9.99 -1.64
N ILE A 60 0.26 -10.15 -1.33
CA ILE A 60 -0.31 -9.90 0.00
C ILE A 60 -0.96 -11.20 0.48
N ARG A 61 -0.53 -11.73 1.62
CA ARG A 61 -1.07 -12.98 2.19
C ARG A 61 -1.34 -12.83 3.67
N ASP A 62 -2.42 -13.42 4.16
CA ASP A 62 -2.76 -13.43 5.59
C ASP A 62 -2.84 -12.00 6.20
N CYS A 63 -3.31 -11.03 5.40
CA CYS A 63 -3.45 -9.62 5.80
C CYS A 63 -4.93 -9.18 5.70
N PRO A 64 -5.79 -9.61 6.63
CA PRO A 64 -7.24 -9.49 6.51
C PRO A 64 -7.73 -8.04 6.42
N LEU A 65 -7.19 -7.13 7.23
CA LEU A 65 -7.62 -5.72 7.24
C LEU A 65 -7.27 -5.00 5.93
N LEU A 66 -6.09 -5.28 5.37
CA LEU A 66 -5.67 -4.73 4.08
C LEU A 66 -6.58 -5.26 2.95
N LYS A 67 -6.89 -6.56 2.95
CA LYS A 67 -7.79 -7.19 1.97
C LYS A 67 -9.20 -6.63 2.07
N GLU A 68 -9.72 -6.44 3.27
CA GLU A 68 -11.06 -5.86 3.49
C GLU A 68 -11.15 -4.42 2.98
N ARG A 69 -10.15 -3.58 3.26
CA ARG A 69 -10.12 -2.19 2.77
C ARG A 69 -9.98 -2.13 1.24
N CYS A 70 -9.24 -3.05 0.65
CA CYS A 70 -9.15 -3.21 -0.81
C CYS A 70 -10.51 -3.54 -1.44
N LYS A 71 -11.30 -4.44 -0.81
CA LYS A 71 -12.65 -4.80 -1.28
C LYS A 71 -13.68 -3.68 -1.10
N LYS A 72 -13.60 -2.90 -0.02
CA LYS A 72 -14.56 -1.82 0.29
C LYS A 72 -14.37 -0.54 -0.54
N LYS A 73 -13.15 -0.25 -1.01
CA LYS A 73 -12.82 1.00 -1.75
C LYS A 73 -12.74 0.82 -3.27
N GLY A 74 -13.57 -0.04 -3.86
CA GLY A 74 -13.60 -0.34 -5.30
C GLY A 74 -13.95 0.80 -6.26
N HIS A 75 -13.79 2.09 -5.90
CA HIS A 75 -14.10 3.18 -6.83
C HIS A 75 -13.18 4.42 -6.80
N GLU A 76 -12.07 4.45 -6.06
CA GLU A 76 -11.15 5.59 -6.18
C GLU A 76 -9.71 5.20 -5.84
N GLY A 77 -8.92 4.93 -6.89
CA GLY A 77 -7.50 4.65 -6.76
C GLY A 77 -6.86 4.38 -8.12
N SER A 78 -6.19 5.40 -8.66
CA SER A 78 -5.40 5.30 -9.89
C SER A 78 -4.15 4.45 -9.62
N MET A 79 -4.15 3.23 -10.14
CA MET A 79 -2.94 2.43 -10.33
C MET A 79 -2.33 2.94 -11.64
N ARG A 80 -1.18 3.64 -11.56
CA ARG A 80 -0.41 3.95 -12.77
C ARG A 80 0.18 2.65 -13.32
N ALA A 81 -0.56 2.01 -14.23
CA ALA A 81 -0.22 1.10 -15.35
C ALA A 81 1.04 0.20 -15.37
N HIS A 82 1.87 0.09 -14.32
CA HIS A 82 3.13 -0.67 -14.34
C HIS A 82 3.18 -1.86 -13.37
N ILE A 83 2.25 -1.95 -12.41
CA ILE A 83 2.13 -3.16 -11.60
C ILE A 83 1.54 -4.24 -12.52
N LEU A 84 2.24 -5.36 -12.69
CA LEU A 84 1.87 -6.42 -13.62
C LEU A 84 1.00 -7.49 -12.94
N ARG A 85 1.19 -7.69 -11.63
CA ARG A 85 0.50 -8.75 -10.88
C ARG A 85 0.30 -8.36 -9.42
N VAL A 86 -0.96 -8.40 -8.97
CA VAL A 86 -1.33 -8.32 -7.56
C VAL A 86 -1.91 -9.67 -7.15
N GLU A 87 -1.48 -10.23 -6.02
CA GLU A 87 -2.03 -11.49 -5.50
C GLU A 87 -2.47 -11.31 -4.05
N PHE A 88 -3.69 -11.74 -3.73
CA PHE A 88 -4.21 -11.80 -2.36
C PHE A 88 -4.53 -13.24 -1.98
N ASP A 89 -3.84 -13.79 -0.97
CA ASP A 89 -4.08 -15.15 -0.48
C ASP A 89 -4.09 -16.24 -1.57
N GLY A 90 -3.28 -16.06 -2.62
CA GLY A 90 -3.25 -16.98 -3.78
C GLY A 90 -4.23 -16.63 -4.91
N GLU A 91 -5.12 -15.67 -4.71
CA GLU A 91 -6.01 -15.14 -5.75
C GLU A 91 -5.28 -14.05 -6.54
N VAL A 92 -5.09 -14.26 -7.86
CA VAL A 92 -4.43 -13.31 -8.74
C VAL A 92 -5.44 -12.27 -9.25
N PHE A 93 -5.14 -11.00 -9.01
CA PHE A 93 -5.89 -9.86 -9.52
C PHE A 93 -5.07 -9.18 -10.62
N LYS A 94 -5.68 -9.02 -11.80
CA LYS A 94 -5.15 -8.12 -12.81
C LYS A 94 -5.41 -6.69 -12.35
N PRO A 95 -4.40 -5.80 -12.35
CA PRO A 95 -4.55 -4.43 -11.93
C PRO A 95 -5.33 -3.60 -12.96
N GLU A 96 -6.60 -3.91 -13.17
CA GLU A 96 -7.54 -3.07 -13.92
C GLU A 96 -8.25 -2.14 -12.91
N ALA A 97 -7.48 -1.16 -12.41
CA ALA A 97 -7.86 -0.16 -11.40
C ALA A 97 -8.28 -0.71 -10.02
N GLY A 98 -7.85 -0.03 -8.96
CA GLY A 98 -8.33 -0.28 -7.59
C GLY A 98 -7.39 -1.14 -6.73
N CYS A 99 -6.92 -0.51 -5.64
CA CYS A 99 -6.51 -1.07 -4.33
C CYS A 99 -5.46 -0.17 -3.66
N PHE A 100 -4.67 0.59 -4.45
CA PHE A 100 -3.47 1.26 -3.95
C PHE A 100 -3.39 2.72 -4.35
N ASN A 101 -4.27 3.55 -3.80
CA ASN A 101 -3.96 4.94 -3.46
C ASN A 101 -5.03 5.53 -2.54
N SER A 102 -4.61 6.38 -1.62
CA SER A 102 -5.49 7.13 -0.73
C SER A 102 -5.43 8.61 -1.11
N ARG A 103 -6.34 9.08 -1.97
CA ARG A 103 -6.82 10.45 -1.81
C ARG A 103 -7.71 10.46 -0.56
N VAL A 104 -7.07 10.72 0.58
CA VAL A 104 -7.73 11.53 1.59
C VAL A 104 -7.31 12.93 1.20
N LEU A 105 -8.19 13.64 0.48
CA LEU A 105 -8.17 15.08 0.58
C LEU A 105 -8.34 15.36 2.07
N ASN A 106 -7.42 16.15 2.62
CA ASN A 106 -7.70 16.90 3.82
C ASN A 106 -9.07 17.56 3.63
N GLU A 107 -10.05 17.16 4.42
CA GLU A 107 -11.00 18.13 4.95
C GLU A 107 -10.50 18.35 6.38
N ASP A 108 -9.60 19.33 6.47
CA ASP A 108 -9.14 19.91 7.73
C ASP A 108 -10.35 20.45 8.51
N LEU A 109 -10.39 20.08 9.79
CA LEU A 109 -10.95 20.76 10.96
C LEU A 109 -12.34 21.43 10.91
N PRO A 110 -13.18 21.26 11.96
CA PRO A 110 -14.25 22.21 12.22
C PRO A 110 -13.61 23.57 12.50
N LEU A 111 -13.94 24.58 11.70
CA LEU A 111 -13.76 25.98 12.11
C LEU A 111 -14.63 26.19 13.35
N ILE A 112 -14.01 26.04 14.51
CA ILE A 112 -14.49 26.62 15.75
C ILE A 112 -14.38 28.14 15.55
N SER A 113 -15.44 28.75 15.01
CA SER A 113 -15.67 30.18 15.18
C SER A 113 -16.66 30.33 16.33
N SER A 114 -16.15 30.23 17.55
CA SER A 114 -16.74 30.92 18.69
C SER A 114 -16.04 32.27 18.82
N ALA A 115 -16.75 33.35 18.52
CA ALA A 115 -16.49 34.66 19.11
C ALA A 115 -17.76 35.50 18.95
N SER A 116 -18.34 35.77 20.13
CA SER A 116 -19.21 36.86 20.57
C SER A 116 -19.83 37.83 19.56
#